data_AF-A0A6C0EV65-F1
#
_entry.id   AF-A0A6C0EV65-F1
#
_cell.length_a   1.000
_cell.length_b   1.000
_cell.length_c   1.000
_cell.angle_alpha   90.00
_cell.angle_beta   90.00
_cell.angle_gamma   90.00
#
_symmetry.space_group_name_H-M   'P 1'
#
loop_
_entity.id
_entity.type
_entity.pdbx_description
1 polymer ?
#
loop_
_entity_poly.entity_id
_entity_poly.type
_entity_poly.pdbx_seq_one_letter_code
_entity_poly.pdbx_strand_id
1 'polypeptide(L)'
;MSLVFTETNINELIFGTKYIIIKYTGSCYMGKFTGYTDDYDFATNFDNAKIIYNEHKTDIINMRVYGTRAEYYCVDFQKEKIQNAMELRAVNLLLQRIIGDITFKY
;
A
#
# COMPACT_ATOMS: atom_id res chain seq x y z
N MET A 1 -18.85 7.08 -2.14
CA MET A 1 -17.38 6.86 -2.17
C MET A 1 -17.20 5.35 -2.13
N SER A 2 -16.71 4.73 -3.21
CA SER A 2 -16.59 3.26 -3.30
C SER A 2 -15.15 2.87 -3.03
N LEU A 3 -14.92 1.90 -2.13
CA LEU A 3 -13.62 1.26 -2.03
C LEU A 3 -13.51 0.24 -3.16
N VAL A 4 -12.45 0.36 -3.95
CA VAL A 4 -12.11 -0.61 -5.00
C VAL A 4 -10.93 -1.42 -4.52
N PHE A 5 -11.10 -2.73 -4.52
CA PHE A 5 -10.04 -3.69 -4.22
C PHE A 5 -9.68 -4.41 -5.50
N THR A 6 -8.39 -4.47 -5.80
CA THR A 6 -7.89 -5.22 -6.95
C THR A 6 -7.01 -6.32 -6.43
N GLU A 7 -7.41 -7.57 -6.70
CA GLU A 7 -6.57 -8.73 -6.41
C GLU A 7 -5.23 -8.57 -7.13
N THR A 8 -4.14 -8.81 -6.42
CA THR A 8 -2.78 -8.61 -6.90
C THR A 8 -2.00 -9.89 -6.72
N ASN A 9 -1.32 -10.35 -7.78
CA ASN A 9 -0.46 -11.51 -7.68
C ASN A 9 0.70 -11.22 -6.71
N ILE A 10 1.16 -12.23 -5.98
CA ILE A 10 2.30 -12.07 -5.06
C ILE A 10 3.54 -11.51 -5.75
N ASN A 11 3.77 -11.82 -7.02
CA ASN A 11 4.92 -11.35 -7.79
C ASN A 11 4.77 -9.91 -8.31
N GLU A 12 3.57 -9.34 -8.19
CA GLU A 12 3.23 -7.99 -8.66
C GLU A 12 3.13 -6.97 -7.51
N LEU A 13 3.56 -7.36 -6.31
CA LEU A 13 3.56 -6.46 -5.16
C LEU A 13 4.56 -5.33 -5.35
N ILE A 14 4.09 -4.09 -5.12
CA ILE A 14 4.85 -2.86 -5.32
C ILE A 14 5.35 -2.35 -3.97
N PHE A 15 6.66 -2.14 -3.85
CA PHE A 15 7.28 -1.60 -2.64
C PHE A 15 6.62 -0.30 -2.19
N GLY A 16 6.32 -0.20 -0.90
CA GLY A 16 5.69 0.98 -0.30
C GLY A 16 4.17 1.05 -0.47
N THR A 17 3.55 0.15 -1.23
CA THR A 17 2.10 0.12 -1.42
C THR A 17 1.40 -0.62 -0.27
N LYS A 18 0.20 -0.15 0.10
CA LYS A 18 -0.64 -0.79 1.12
C LYS A 18 -1.47 -1.90 0.49
N TYR A 19 -1.49 -3.06 1.12
CA TYR A 19 -2.30 -4.19 0.72
C TYR A 19 -3.16 -4.67 1.87
N ILE A 20 -4.37 -5.13 1.54
CA ILE A 20 -5.09 -6.06 2.39
C ILE A 20 -4.56 -7.45 2.12
N ILE A 21 -4.27 -8.18 3.19
CA ILE A 21 -3.69 -9.51 3.18
C ILE A 21 -4.71 -10.43 3.85
N ILE A 22 -5.29 -11.34 3.09
CA ILE A 22 -6.21 -12.34 3.61
C ILE A 22 -5.45 -13.65 3.75
N LYS A 23 -5.26 -14.12 4.99
CA LYS A 23 -4.66 -15.43 5.24
C LYS A 23 -5.72 -16.53 5.12
N TYR A 24 -5.29 -17.73 4.76
CA TYR A 24 -6.14 -18.93 4.75
C TYR A 24 -6.87 -19.19 6.10
N THR A 25 -6.33 -18.72 7.21
CA THR A 25 -6.96 -18.79 8.54
C THR A 25 -8.17 -17.87 8.70
N GLY A 26 -8.54 -17.10 7.67
CA GLY A 26 -9.62 -16.10 7.70
C GLY A 26 -9.22 -14.77 8.35
N SER A 27 -7.97 -14.61 8.78
CA SER A 27 -7.47 -13.36 9.37
C SER A 27 -7.11 -12.36 8.27
N CYS A 28 -7.65 -11.14 8.38
CA CYS A 28 -7.35 -10.06 7.44
C CYS A 28 -6.47 -8.99 8.09
N TYR A 29 -5.42 -8.61 7.37
CA TYR A 29 -4.47 -7.58 7.78
C TYR A 29 -4.40 -6.49 6.73
N MET A 30 -4.00 -5.28 7.11
CA MET A 30 -3.55 -4.25 6.18
C MET A 30 -2.16 -3.80 6.58
N GLY A 31 -1.22 -3.89 5.66
CA GLY A 31 0.17 -3.52 5.87
C GLY A 31 0.79 -2.91 4.63
N LYS A 32 1.93 -2.24 4.81
CA LYS A 32 2.71 -1.65 3.72
C LYS A 32 3.77 -2.64 3.26
N PHE A 33 3.75 -3.05 2.00
CA PHE A 33 4.74 -4.00 1.47
C PHE A 33 6.15 -3.40 1.50
N THR A 34 7.11 -4.15 2.04
CA THR A 34 8.52 -3.73 2.15
C THR A 34 9.49 -4.60 1.38
N GLY A 35 9.01 -5.68 0.76
CA GLY A 35 9.82 -6.50 -0.13
C GLY A 35 9.65 -7.99 0.12
N TYR A 36 10.34 -8.76 -0.70
CA TYR A 36 10.47 -10.20 -0.55
C TYR A 36 11.59 -10.52 0.44
N THR A 37 11.57 -11.73 1.00
CA THR A 37 12.63 -12.23 1.88
C THR A 37 13.36 -13.38 1.20
N ASP A 38 14.67 -13.42 1.42
CA ASP A 38 15.56 -14.43 0.84
C ASP A 38 15.46 -15.79 1.54
N ASP A 39 14.76 -15.87 2.68
CA ASP A 39 14.73 -17.05 3.54
C ASP A 39 13.88 -18.19 2.94
N TYR A 40 12.90 -17.85 2.09
CA TYR A 40 11.97 -18.79 1.48
C TYR A 40 11.48 -18.29 0.13
N ASP A 41 11.37 -19.20 -0.84
CA ASP A 41 10.63 -18.95 -2.07
C ASP A 41 9.23 -18.46 -1.69
N PHE A 42 8.89 -17.24 -2.09
CA PHE A 42 7.58 -16.60 -1.90
C PHE A 42 7.26 -16.03 -0.51
N ALA A 43 8.23 -15.68 0.34
CA ALA A 43 7.92 -14.92 1.55
C ALA A 43 7.94 -13.39 1.31
N THR A 44 6.95 -12.69 1.88
CA THR A 44 6.74 -11.24 1.74
C THR A 44 6.73 -10.55 3.10
N ASN A 45 7.31 -9.36 3.16
CA ASN A 45 7.39 -8.54 4.37
C ASN A 45 6.47 -7.32 4.27
N PHE A 46 5.81 -7.02 5.38
CA PHE A 46 4.94 -5.86 5.54
C PHE A 46 5.23 -5.12 6.83
N ASP A 47 5.33 -3.80 6.73
CA ASP A 47 5.46 -2.90 7.88
C ASP A 47 4.08 -2.42 8.36
N ASN A 48 4.00 -2.18 9.67
CA ASN A 48 2.83 -1.58 10.33
C ASN A 48 1.53 -2.30 9.99
N ALA A 49 1.57 -3.63 9.97
CA ALA A 49 0.42 -4.45 9.64
C ALA A 49 -0.61 -4.42 10.77
N LYS A 50 -1.83 -4.00 10.44
CA LYS A 50 -2.95 -3.92 11.38
C LYS A 50 -3.97 -5.00 11.06
N ILE A 51 -4.47 -5.69 12.08
CA ILE A 51 -5.63 -6.58 11.91
C ILE A 51 -6.86 -5.73 11.61
N ILE A 52 -7.53 -6.03 10.50
CA ILE A 52 -8.80 -5.40 10.12
C ILE A 52 -9.98 -6.32 10.45
N TYR A 53 -9.75 -7.64 10.40
CA TYR A 53 -10.76 -8.64 10.71
C TYR A 53 -10.13 -9.84 11.43
N ASN A 54 -10.39 -9.92 12.74
CA ASN A 54 -10.21 -11.08 13.63
C ASN A 54 -10.82 -10.75 15.01
N GLU A 55 -11.02 -11.75 15.88
CA GLU A 55 -11.51 -11.59 17.25
C GLU A 55 -10.52 -10.83 18.16
N HIS A 56 -9.24 -10.75 17.77
CA HIS A 56 -8.18 -10.09 18.54
C HIS A 56 -7.57 -8.91 17.77
N LYS A 57 -7.63 -7.71 18.36
CA LYS A 57 -6.96 -6.52 17.82
C LYS A 57 -5.49 -6.52 18.27
N THR A 58 -4.58 -6.74 17.34
CA THR A 58 -3.14 -6.63 17.56
C THR A 58 -2.53 -5.79 16.43
N ASP A 59 -1.73 -4.79 16.79
CA ASP A 59 -0.89 -4.07 15.85
C ASP A 59 0.45 -4.82 15.72
N ILE A 60 0.81 -5.19 14.49
CA ILE A 60 2.02 -5.93 14.19
C ILE A 60 3.01 -4.99 13.53
N ILE A 61 4.16 -4.76 14.17
CA ILE A 61 5.21 -3.87 13.65
C ILE A 61 5.75 -4.42 12.32
N ASN A 62 6.11 -5.70 12.31
CA ASN A 62 6.63 -6.40 11.13
C ASN A 62 5.88 -7.70 10.93
N MET A 63 5.23 -7.86 9.77
CA MET A 63 4.47 -9.03 9.41
C MET A 63 5.13 -9.74 8.24
N ARG A 64 5.46 -11.03 8.46
CA ARG A 64 5.93 -11.93 7.41
C ARG A 64 4.79 -12.83 6.94
N VAL A 65 4.65 -12.99 5.63
CA VAL A 65 3.62 -13.82 4.98
C VAL A 65 4.31 -14.81 4.05
N TYR A 66 3.92 -16.08 4.12
CA TYR A 66 4.48 -17.16 3.31
C TYR A 66 3.53 -17.47 2.14
N GLY A 67 4.05 -17.42 0.92
CA GLY A 67 3.32 -17.09 -0.32
C GLY A 67 2.40 -18.13 -0.93
N THR A 68 2.09 -19.22 -0.24
CA THR A 68 1.10 -20.20 -0.74
C THR A 68 -0.24 -20.12 -0.04
N ARG A 69 -0.41 -19.23 0.94
CA ARG A 69 -1.60 -19.22 1.82
C ARG A 69 -2.20 -17.83 2.08
N ALA A 70 -1.90 -16.86 1.21
CA ALA A 70 -2.43 -15.51 1.36
C ALA A 70 -2.85 -14.91 0.01
N GLU A 71 -3.97 -14.22 0.03
CA GLU A 71 -4.47 -13.38 -1.06
C GLU A 71 -4.12 -11.93 -0.76
N TYR A 72 -3.74 -11.17 -1.80
CA TYR A 72 -3.33 -9.78 -1.68
C TYR A 72 -4.28 -8.89 -2.47
N TYR A 73 -4.79 -7.86 -1.84
CA TYR A 73 -5.66 -6.87 -2.49
C TYR A 73 -5.05 -5.49 -2.36
N CYS A 74 -4.70 -4.88 -3.48
CA CYS A 74 -4.32 -3.48 -3.50
C CYS A 74 -5.53 -2.63 -3.13
N VAL A 75 -5.35 -1.71 -2.18
CA VAL A 75 -6.42 -0.81 -1.78
C VAL A 75 -6.27 0.50 -2.54
N ASP A 76 -7.19 0.75 -3.46
CA ASP A 76 -7.23 2.01 -4.16
C ASP A 76 -7.93 3.08 -3.32
N PHE A 77 -7.17 3.78 -2.48
CA PHE A 77 -7.67 4.90 -1.71
C PHE A 77 -7.86 6.12 -2.63
N GLN A 78 -9.03 6.22 -3.26
CA GLN A 78 -9.38 7.35 -4.14
C GLN A 78 -9.11 8.72 -3.49
N LYS A 79 -9.35 8.85 -2.18
CA LYS A 79 -9.06 10.07 -1.42
C LYS A 79 -7.57 10.41 -1.40
N GLU A 80 -6.69 9.42 -1.21
CA GLU A 80 -5.24 9.59 -1.17
C GLU A 80 -4.71 10.00 -2.55
N LYS A 81 -5.25 9.42 -3.63
CA LYS A 81 -4.94 9.86 -5.01
C LYS A 81 -5.32 11.31 -5.27
N ILE A 82 -6.53 11.71 -4.87
CA ILE A 82 -7.00 13.10 -5.02
C ILE A 82 -6.11 14.04 -4.21
N GLN A 83 -5.80 13.68 -2.96
CA GLN A 83 -4.94 14.49 -2.10
C GLN A 83 -3.53 14.64 -2.69
N ASN A 84 -2.90 13.55 -3.12
CA ASN A 84 -1.58 13.59 -3.74
C ASN A 84 -1.58 14.45 -5.03
N ALA A 85 -2.63 14.34 -5.86
CA ALA A 85 -2.76 15.18 -7.05
C ALA A 85 -2.94 16.68 -6.71
N MET A 86 -3.66 16.98 -5.63
CA MET A 86 -3.80 18.34 -5.13
C MET A 86 -2.49 18.89 -4.57
N GLU A 87 -1.74 18.09 -3.82
CA GLU A 87 -0.43 18.45 -3.27
C GLU A 87 0.58 18.70 -4.39
N LEU A 88 0.64 17.82 -5.39
CA LEU A 88 1.49 18.01 -6.57
C LEU A 88 1.13 19.30 -7.32
N ARG A 89 -0.16 19.57 -7.51
CA ARG A 89 -0.61 20.83 -8.12
C ARG A 89 -0.19 22.05 -7.30
N ALA A 90 -0.29 21.99 -5.97
CA ALA A 90 0.14 23.08 -5.11
C ALA A 90 1.66 23.32 -5.19
N VAL A 91 2.46 22.25 -5.19
CA VAL A 91 3.92 22.32 -5.37
C VAL A 91 4.29 22.93 -6.72
N ASN A 92 3.64 22.50 -7.80
CA ASN A 92 3.88 23.06 -9.13
C ASN A 92 3.58 24.56 -9.19
N LEU A 93 2.49 25.01 -8.58
CA LEU A 93 2.16 26.44 -8.50
C LEU A 93 3.19 27.24 -7.70
N LEU A 94 3.71 26.66 -6.60
CA LEU A 94 4.79 27.29 -5.82
C LEU A 94 6.09 27.40 -6.63
N LEU A 95 6.47 26.35 -7.35
CA LEU A 95 7.67 26.33 -8.19
C LEU A 95 7.58 27.33 -9.35
N GLN A 96 6.44 27.39 -10.05
CA GLN A 96 6.18 28.40 -11.08
C GLN A 96 6.35 29.82 -10.53
N ARG A 97 5.88 30.07 -9.30
CA ARG A 97 6.02 31.37 -8.65
C ARG A 97 7.47 31.71 -8.25
N ILE A 98 8.25 30.73 -7.80
CA ILE A 98 9.67 30.92 -7.44
C ILE A 98 10.52 31.19 -8.68
N ILE A 99 10.30 30.42 -9.75
CA ILE A 99 11.09 30.53 -11.00
C ILE A 99 10.60 31.72 -11.84
N GLY A 100 9.40 32.23 -11.58
CA GLY A 100 8.78 33.29 -12.37
C GLY A 100 8.30 32.82 -13.75
N ASP A 101 8.27 31.49 -13.97
CA ASP A 101 7.88 30.87 -15.22
C ASP A 101 6.62 30.02 -15.02
N ILE A 102 5.50 30.51 -15.58
CA ILE A 102 4.19 29.85 -15.53
C ILE A 102 4.08 28.63 -16.45
N THR A 103 5.08 28.40 -17.31
CA THR A 103 5.10 27.27 -18.25
C THR A 103 5.76 26.01 -17.67
N PHE A 104 6.43 26.14 -16.52
CA PHE A 104 7.05 25.02 -15.81
C PHE A 104 6.01 23.97 -15.37
N LYS A 105 6.21 22.70 -15.72
CA LYS A 105 5.32 21.57 -15.35
C LYS A 105 6.15 20.35 -14.94
N TYR A 106 5.73 19.69 -13.86
CA TYR A 106 6.25 18.41 -13.37
C TYR A 106 5.11 17.48 -12.95
#